data_AF-A0A6A7XZT1-F1
#
_entry.id   AF-A0A6A7XZT1-F1
#
_cell.length_a   1.000
_cell.length_b   1.000
_cell.length_c   1.000
_cell.angle_alpha   90.00
_cell.angle_beta   90.00
_cell.angle_gamma   90.00
#
_symmetry.space_group_name_H-M   'P 1'
#
loop_
_entity.id
_entity.type
_entity.pdbx_description
1 polymer ?
#
loop_
_entity_poly.entity_id
_entity_poly.type
_entity_poly.pdbx_seq_one_letter_code
_entity_poly.pdbx_strand_id
1 'polypeptide(L)'
;MIWLDGTLYEGATAPFDLADRGLLLADGLFETITVFGGTPFRLGYHLERLAAGARTLGFEIDRAAAEHSVAALAARTQDGRGVVRVTVTRGSGPRGLAPPPSPARRPSPRSRRGRPHLPPRRFGWRRSRPAATRPRRSRA
;
A
#
# COMPACT_ATOMS: atom_id res chain seq x y z
N MET A 1 10.19 -12.34 -1.49
CA MET A 1 8.73 -12.50 -1.63
C MET A 1 8.06 -11.22 -1.17
N ILE A 2 7.10 -10.71 -1.94
CA ILE A 2 6.31 -9.53 -1.61
C ILE A 2 4.84 -9.89 -1.76
N TRP A 3 4.00 -9.52 -0.79
CA TRP A 3 2.55 -9.55 -0.95
C TRP A 3 2.04 -8.14 -1.25
N LEU A 4 1.35 -7.97 -2.37
CA LEU A 4 0.79 -6.67 -2.77
C LEU A 4 -0.62 -6.86 -3.32
N ASP A 5 -1.59 -6.15 -2.72
CA ASP A 5 -3.00 -6.11 -3.16
C ASP A 5 -3.61 -7.49 -3.44
N GLY A 6 -3.32 -8.48 -2.58
CA GLY A 6 -3.85 -9.85 -2.70
C GLY A 6 -3.02 -10.79 -3.59
N THR A 7 -1.90 -10.33 -4.15
CA THR A 7 -1.05 -11.12 -5.03
C THR A 7 0.34 -11.33 -4.40
N LEU A 8 0.82 -12.57 -4.41
CA LEU A 8 2.19 -12.91 -4.04
C LEU A 8 3.12 -12.75 -5.25
N TYR A 9 4.21 -12.02 -5.07
CA TYR A 9 5.28 -11.84 -6.04
C TYR A 9 6.56 -12.51 -5.54
N GLU A 10 7.10 -13.41 -6.35
CA GLU A 10 8.42 -14.00 -6.13
C GLU A 10 9.51 -12.98 -6.50
N GLY A 11 10.48 -12.77 -5.60
CA GLY A 11 11.52 -11.75 -5.74
C GLY A 11 11.27 -10.46 -4.93
N ALA A 12 11.83 -9.35 -5.41
CA ALA A 12 11.91 -8.05 -4.71
C ALA A 12 11.19 -6.89 -5.45
N THR A 13 10.49 -7.19 -6.54
CA THR A 13 9.82 -6.17 -7.38
C THR A 13 8.36 -6.54 -7.57
N ALA A 14 7.46 -5.58 -7.35
CA ALA A 14 6.05 -5.68 -7.65
C ALA A 14 5.56 -4.39 -8.34
N PRO A 15 4.58 -4.45 -9.25
CA PRO A 15 4.02 -3.25 -9.87
C PRO A 15 3.40 -2.31 -8.83
N PHE A 16 3.86 -1.06 -8.77
CA PHE A 16 3.35 -0.07 -7.85
C PHE A 16 2.83 1.17 -8.59
N ASP A 17 1.63 1.64 -8.24
CA ASP A 17 1.02 2.87 -8.70
C ASP A 17 1.81 4.07 -8.18
N LEU A 18 2.41 4.81 -9.11
CA LEU A 18 3.19 6.00 -8.80
C LEU A 18 2.31 7.21 -8.41
N ALA A 19 0.99 7.10 -8.55
CA ALA A 19 0.02 8.08 -8.06
C ALA A 19 -0.42 7.81 -6.61
N ASP A 20 0.13 6.78 -5.96
CA ASP A 20 -0.20 6.42 -4.59
C ASP A 20 0.25 7.52 -3.60
N ARG A 21 -0.66 7.95 -2.72
CA ARG A 21 -0.39 9.01 -1.74
C ARG A 21 0.57 8.58 -0.65
N GLY A 22 0.70 7.29 -0.35
CA GLY A 22 1.72 6.75 0.54
C GLY A 22 3.12 6.99 -0.01
N LEU A 23 3.31 6.88 -1.33
CA LEU A 23 4.57 7.21 -1.99
C LEU A 23 4.77 8.73 -2.10
N LEU A 24 3.73 9.46 -2.51
CA LEU A 24 3.85 10.88 -2.85
C LEU A 24 3.81 11.82 -1.63
N LEU A 25 3.13 11.44 -0.56
CA LEU A 25 2.78 12.31 0.57
C LEU A 25 3.02 11.63 1.94
N ALA A 26 3.64 10.44 1.98
CA ALA A 26 3.75 9.62 3.18
C ALA A 26 2.39 9.32 3.86
N ASP A 27 1.30 9.28 3.07
CA ASP A 27 -0.07 9.05 3.55
C ASP A 27 -0.34 7.55 3.72
N GLY A 28 0.18 7.01 4.82
CA GLY A 28 0.10 5.60 5.16
C GLY A 28 0.79 5.32 6.50
N LEU A 29 0.86 4.03 6.84
CA LEU A 29 1.49 3.54 8.05
C LEU A 29 2.04 2.14 7.83
N PHE A 30 2.81 1.65 8.80
CA PHE A 30 3.37 0.32 8.74
C PHE A 30 3.44 -0.35 10.11
N GLU A 31 3.55 -1.67 10.07
CA GLU A 31 3.84 -2.53 11.20
C GLU A 31 5.00 -3.46 10.87
N THR A 32 5.77 -3.81 11.89
CA THR A 32 6.90 -4.74 11.77
C THR A 32 6.69 -5.88 12.76
N ILE A 33 6.59 -7.10 12.25
CA ILE A 33 6.14 -8.28 12.99
C ILE A 33 7.23 -9.35 12.93
N THR A 34 7.73 -9.77 14.08
CA THR A 34 8.69 -10.89 14.16
C THR A 34 7.99 -12.23 13.95
N VAL A 35 8.65 -13.14 13.24
CA VAL A 35 8.18 -14.50 12.95
C VAL A 35 9.09 -15.50 13.65
N PHE A 36 8.47 -16.48 14.34
CA PHE A 36 9.14 -17.62 14.97
C PHE A 36 8.46 -18.93 14.55
N GLY A 37 9.23 -19.92 14.11
CA GLY A 37 8.71 -21.19 13.59
C GLY A 37 7.67 -21.02 12.47
N GLY A 38 7.80 -19.99 11.64
CA GLY A 38 6.80 -19.67 10.60
C GLY A 38 5.49 -19.04 11.13
N THR A 39 5.42 -18.73 12.44
CA THR A 39 4.26 -18.09 13.08
C THR A 39 4.56 -16.64 13.46
N PRO A 40 3.71 -15.66 13.08
CA PRO A 40 3.90 -14.27 13.49
C PRO A 40 3.63 -14.08 15.00
N PHE A 41 4.56 -13.45 15.70
CA PHE A 41 4.42 -13.15 17.12
C PHE A 41 3.37 -12.06 17.37
N ARG A 42 2.39 -12.35 18.25
CA ARG A 42 1.36 -11.40 18.68
C ARG A 42 0.62 -10.71 17.50
N LEU A 43 0.34 -11.44 16.42
CA LEU A 43 -0.28 -10.90 15.20
C LEU A 43 -1.51 -10.02 15.47
N GLY A 44 -2.44 -10.50 16.31
CA GLY A 44 -3.66 -9.77 16.64
C GLY A 44 -3.42 -8.38 17.25
N TYR A 45 -2.36 -8.22 18.06
CA TYR A 45 -1.99 -6.92 18.64
C TYR A 45 -1.41 -5.97 17.59
N HIS A 46 -0.58 -6.48 16.68
CA HIS A 46 -0.05 -5.67 15.57
C HIS A 46 -1.17 -5.22 14.64
N LEU A 47 -2.12 -6.09 14.29
CA LEU A 47 -3.24 -5.74 13.44
C LEU A 47 -4.21 -4.77 14.09
N GLU A 48 -4.43 -4.87 15.41
CA GLU A 48 -5.22 -3.87 16.13
C GLU A 48 -4.55 -2.50 16.12
N ARG A 49 -3.24 -2.44 16.37
CA ARG A 49 -2.49 -1.18 16.33
C ARG A 49 -2.47 -0.58 14.92
N LEU A 50 -2.33 -1.41 13.89
CA LEU A 50 -2.42 -0.99 12.49
C LEU A 50 -3.82 -0.43 12.18
N ALA A 51 -4.89 -1.11 12.60
CA ALA A 51 -6.25 -0.64 12.37
C ALA A 51 -6.54 0.67 13.11
N ALA A 52 -6.13 0.77 14.38
CA ALA A 52 -6.26 1.99 15.17
C ALA A 52 -5.48 3.17 14.54
N GLY A 53 -4.25 2.93 14.07
CA GLY A 53 -3.46 3.94 13.37
C GLY A 53 -4.13 4.42 12.07
N ALA A 54 -4.69 3.51 11.28
CA ALA A 54 -5.43 3.86 10.07
C ALA A 54 -6.67 4.71 10.38
N ARG A 55 -7.44 4.34 11.42
CA ARG A 55 -8.59 5.13 11.91
C ARG A 55 -8.19 6.54 12.32
N THR A 56 -7.07 6.71 13.01
CA THR A 56 -6.50 8.03 13.36
C THR A 56 -6.17 8.86 12.11
N LEU A 57 -5.73 8.21 11.03
CA LEU A 57 -5.50 8.85 9.74
C LEU A 57 -6.79 9.02 8.91
N GLY A 58 -7.95 8.60 9.41
CA GLY A 58 -9.24 8.73 8.74
C GLY A 58 -9.42 7.79 7.55
N PHE A 59 -8.90 6.56 7.61
CA PHE A 59 -9.25 5.49 6.67
C PHE A 59 -9.27 4.12 7.35
N GLU A 60 -9.95 3.16 6.72
CA GLU A 60 -10.08 1.80 7.23
C GLU A 60 -9.13 0.83 6.53
N ILE A 61 -8.79 -0.24 7.22
CA ILE A 61 -8.03 -1.36 6.65
C ILE A 61 -8.89 -2.62 6.61
N ASP A 62 -8.63 -3.47 5.61
CA ASP A 62 -9.16 -4.83 5.61
C ASP A 62 -8.28 -5.71 6.50
N ARG A 63 -8.69 -5.85 7.77
CA ARG A 63 -7.96 -6.62 8.78
C ARG A 63 -7.79 -8.09 8.37
N ALA A 64 -8.82 -8.71 7.79
CA ALA A 64 -8.77 -10.11 7.40
C ALA A 64 -7.77 -10.33 6.25
N ALA A 65 -7.73 -9.42 5.28
CA ALA A 65 -6.73 -9.47 4.21
C ALA A 65 -5.30 -9.27 4.74
N ALA A 66 -5.10 -8.34 5.68
CA ALA A 66 -3.82 -8.14 6.35
C ALA A 66 -3.39 -9.39 7.13
N GLU A 67 -4.29 -10.01 7.88
CA GLU A 67 -4.02 -11.25 8.62
C GLU A 67 -3.62 -12.39 7.69
N HIS A 68 -4.39 -12.62 6.64
CA HIS A 68 -4.13 -13.66 5.65
C HIS A 68 -2.76 -13.48 4.98
N SER A 69 -2.45 -12.26 4.53
CA SER A 69 -1.17 -11.96 3.86
C SER A 69 0.03 -12.12 4.78
N VAL A 70 -0.06 -11.70 6.05
CA VAL A 70 1.02 -11.88 7.02
C VAL A 70 1.25 -13.35 7.32
N ALA A 71 0.18 -14.11 7.55
CA ALA A 71 0.27 -15.56 7.80
C ALA A 71 0.89 -16.30 6.60
N ALA A 72 0.48 -15.95 5.37
CA ALA A 72 1.01 -16.53 4.15
C ALA A 72 2.51 -16.27 3.96
N LEU A 73 2.99 -15.06 4.28
CA LEU A 73 4.41 -14.71 4.22
C LEU A 73 5.20 -15.39 5.35
N ALA A 74 4.67 -15.40 6.58
CA ALA A 74 5.33 -16.00 7.73
C ALA A 74 5.58 -17.50 7.52
N ALA A 75 4.59 -18.24 7.00
CA ALA A 75 4.72 -19.67 6.69
C ALA A 75 5.82 -19.99 5.65
N ARG A 76 6.27 -18.99 4.88
CA ARG A 76 7.31 -19.12 3.84
C ARG A 76 8.67 -18.57 4.28
N THR A 77 8.81 -18.21 5.56
CA THR A 77 10.07 -17.69 6.09
C THR A 77 11.08 -18.82 6.21
N GLN A 78 12.24 -18.67 5.55
CA GLN A 78 13.33 -19.63 5.64
C GLN A 78 13.84 -19.72 7.09
N ASP A 79 14.23 -20.92 7.51
CA ASP A 79 14.75 -21.23 8.85
C ASP A 79 13.77 -20.93 10.01
N GLY A 80 12.50 -20.66 9.69
CA GLY A 80 11.44 -20.38 10.66
C GLY A 80 11.61 -19.07 11.41
N ARG A 81 12.64 -18.26 11.17
CA ARG A 81 12.88 -16.98 11.85
C ARG A 81 12.93 -15.85 10.84
N GLY A 82 12.21 -14.78 11.10
CA GLY A 82 12.23 -13.63 10.20
C GLY A 82 11.37 -12.48 10.68
N VAL A 83 11.14 -11.55 9.75
CA VAL A 83 10.36 -10.34 10.00
C VAL A 83 9.44 -10.10 8.81
N VAL A 84 8.15 -9.90 9.08
CA VAL A 84 7.16 -9.45 8.10
C VAL A 84 6.88 -7.98 8.36
N ARG A 85 7.08 -7.14 7.35
CA ARG A 85 6.67 -5.73 7.39
C ARG A 85 5.39 -5.54 6.58
N VAL A 86 4.36 -5.04 7.23
CA VAL A 86 3.09 -4.67 6.61
C VAL A 86 3.10 -3.18 6.38
N THR A 87 2.85 -2.73 5.16
CA THR A 87 2.67 -1.31 4.84
C THR A 87 1.30 -1.12 4.23
N VAL A 88 0.54 -0.16 4.75
CA VAL A 88 -0.76 0.24 4.22
C VAL A 88 -0.69 1.70 3.82
N THR A 89 -1.09 1.99 2.59
CA THR A 89 -1.22 3.36 2.07
C THR A 89 -2.70 3.70 1.92
N ARG A 90 -3.03 5.00 1.87
CA ARG A 90 -4.39 5.43 1.52
C ARG A 90 -4.78 5.05 0.08
N GLY A 91 -3.80 4.68 -0.74
CA GLY A 91 -3.98 4.45 -2.17
C GLY A 91 -3.86 5.72 -2.99
N SER A 92 -4.32 5.64 -4.22
CA SER A 92 -4.20 6.70 -5.22
C SER A 92 -5.22 7.80 -4.98
N GLY A 93 -4.86 9.06 -5.22
CA GLY A 93 -5.78 10.17 -5.01
C GLY A 93 -5.26 11.51 -5.53
N PRO A 94 -6.06 12.58 -5.43
CA PRO A 94 -5.65 13.91 -5.85
C PRO A 94 -4.46 14.43 -5.04
N ARG A 95 -3.76 15.41 -5.60
CA ARG A 95 -2.70 16.17 -4.91
C ARG A 95 -3.30 17.03 -3.79
N GLY A 96 -2.47 17.34 -2.80
CA GLY A 96 -2.85 18.12 -1.61
C GLY A 96 -2.93 17.25 -0.36
N LEU A 97 -2.67 17.84 0.80
CA LEU A 97 -2.62 17.13 2.07
C LEU A 97 -4.00 16.69 2.57
N ALA A 98 -5.06 17.41 2.19
CA ALA A 98 -6.43 17.06 2.56
C ALA A 98 -6.77 15.62 2.10
N PRO A 99 -7.30 14.77 2.99
CA PRO A 99 -7.77 13.44 2.62
C PRO A 99 -8.87 13.53 1.56
N PRO A 100 -8.90 12.64 0.56
CA PRO A 100 -10.02 12.58 -0.37
C PRO A 100 -11.32 12.19 0.37
N PRO A 101 -12.49 12.66 -0.10
CA PRO A 101 -13.78 12.38 0.55
C PRO A 101 -14.16 10.90 0.56
N SER A 102 -13.51 10.07 -0.26
CA SER A 102 -13.62 8.61 -0.20
C SER A 102 -12.26 8.00 -0.53
N PRO A 103 -11.80 6.97 0.22
CA PRO A 103 -10.59 6.24 -0.14
C PRO A 103 -10.83 5.51 -1.45
N ALA A 104 -10.00 5.78 -2.47
CA ALA A 104 -10.07 5.01 -3.70
C ALA A 104 -9.42 3.64 -3.44
N ARG A 105 -10.22 2.56 -3.52
CA ARG A 105 -9.64 1.22 -3.62
C ARG A 105 -8.71 1.22 -4.83
N ARG A 106 -7.47 0.81 -4.60
CA ARG A 106 -6.48 0.68 -5.66
C ARG A 106 -7.04 -0.26 -6.72
N PRO A 107 -7.10 0.15 -8.00
CA PRO A 107 -7.51 -0.78 -9.04
C PRO A 107 -6.50 -1.92 -9.05
N SER A 108 -6.96 -3.15 -8.81
CA SER A 108 -6.12 -4.34 -8.91
C SER A 108 -5.41 -4.31 -10.26
N PRO A 109 -4.10 -4.61 -10.34
CA PRO A 109 -3.41 -4.61 -11.62
C PRO A 109 -4.10 -5.62 -12.54
N ARG A 110 -4.85 -5.14 -13.54
CA ARG A 110 -5.34 -5.99 -14.62
C ARG A 110 -4.10 -6.54 -15.31
N SER A 111 -3.88 -7.85 -15.15
CA SER A 111 -2.83 -8.61 -15.83
C SER A 111 -2.93 -8.36 -17.35
N ARG A 112 -2.15 -7.41 -17.87
CA ARG A 112 -1.71 -7.43 -19.25
C ARG A 112 -0.42 -8.24 -19.25
N ARG A 113 -0.53 -9.53 -19.59
CA ARG A 113 0.64 -10.39 -19.81
C ARG A 113 1.44 -9.78 -20.96
N GLY A 114 2.68 -9.37 -20.67
CA GLY A 114 3.68 -8.91 -21.64
C GLY A 114 5.04 -8.89 -20.94
N ARG A 115 6.01 -9.61 -21.51
CA ARG A 115 7.35 -9.85 -20.92
C ARG A 115 8.14 -8.55 -20.69
N PRO A 116 9.05 -8.52 -19.69
CA PRO A 116 9.77 -7.30 -19.33
C PRO A 116 10.96 -7.07 -20.26
N HIS A 117 11.11 -5.83 -20.71
CA HIS A 117 12.39 -5.31 -21.18
C HIS A 117 12.64 -4.01 -20.40
N LEU A 118 13.60 -4.02 -19.48
CA LEU A 118 14.00 -2.84 -18.71
C LEU A 118 15.12 -2.10 -19.47
N PRO A 119 14.89 -0.90 -20.05
CA PRO A 119 15.96 -0.03 -20.50
C PRO A 119 16.55 0.78 -19.33
N PRO A 120 17.74 1.40 -19.49
CA PRO A 120 18.51 1.96 -18.38
C PRO A 120 17.79 3.14 -17.72
N ARG A 121 18.12 3.35 -16.43
CA ARG A 121 17.62 4.39 -15.51
C ARG A 121 17.07 5.63 -16.22
N ARG A 122 15.74 5.72 -16.33
CA ARG A 122 15.05 6.92 -16.81
C ARG A 122 14.70 7.80 -15.62
N PHE A 123 15.42 8.91 -15.44
CA PHE A 123 14.85 10.08 -14.77
C PHE A 123 13.84 10.70 -15.73
N GLY A 124 12.55 10.50 -15.46
CA GLY A 124 11.45 11.05 -16.25
C GLY A 124 10.53 11.90 -15.39
N TRP A 125 10.42 13.18 -15.69
CA TRP A 125 9.45 14.08 -15.07
C TRP A 125 8.12 14.01 -15.81
N ARG A 126 7.01 13.81 -15.10
CA ARG A 126 5.66 13.94 -15.65
C ARG A 126 5.06 15.26 -15.18
N ARG A 127 4.70 16.15 -16.11
CA ARG A 127 4.01 17.40 -15.80
C ARG A 127 2.62 17.07 -15.25
N SER A 128 2.32 17.47 -14.02
CA SER A 128 0.98 17.32 -13.45
C SER A 128 0.05 18.41 -14.00
N ARG A 129 -1.15 18.02 -14.46
CA ARG A 129 -2.20 19.01 -14.77
C ARG A 129 -2.65 19.64 -13.45
N PRO A 130 -2.86 20.97 -13.39
CA PRO A 130 -3.44 21.60 -12.20
C PRO A 130 -4.81 20.99 -11.89
N ALA A 131 -5.11 20.81 -10.61
CA ALA A 131 -6.45 20.43 -10.17
C ALA A 131 -7.43 21.49 -10.69
N ALA A 132 -8.52 21.07 -11.33
CA ALA A 132 -9.52 21.98 -11.86
C ALA A 132 -10.06 22.86 -10.72
N THR A 133 -9.73 24.14 -10.75
CA THR A 133 -10.28 25.16 -9.87
C THR A 133 -11.77 25.27 -10.20
N ARG A 134 -12.65 24.86 -9.28
CA ARG A 134 -14.08 25.14 -9.38
C ARG A 134 -14.26 26.66 -9.48
N PRO A 135 -14.97 27.20 -10.50
CA PRO A 135 -15.23 28.62 -10.56
C PRO A 135 -16.07 29.05 -9.34
N ARG A 136 -15.63 30.09 -8.65
CA ARG A 136 -16.41 30.79 -7.62
C ARG A 136 -17.69 31.29 -8.30
N ARG A 137 -18.85 30.78 -7.88
CA ARG A 137 -20.14 31.37 -8.26
C ARG A 137 -20.17 32.80 -7.69
N SER A 138 -20.23 33.79 -8.55
CA SER A 138 -20.59 35.16 -8.16
C SER A 138 -22.01 35.11 -7.58
N ARG A 139 -22.17 35.63 -6.36
CA ARG A 139 -23.49 36.01 -5.87
C ARG A 139 -23.86 37.31 -6.59
N ALA A 140 -25.03 37.32 -7.21
CA ALA A 140 -25.69 38.51 -7.71
C ALA A 140 -26.01 39.47 -6.54
#